data_AF-A0A383B2I5-F1
#
_entry.id   AF-A0A383B2I5-F1
#
_cell.length_a   1.000
_cell.length_b   1.000
_cell.length_c   1.000
_cell.angle_alpha   90.00
_cell.angle_beta   90.00
_cell.angle_gamma   90.00
#
_symmetry.space_group_name_H-M   'P 1'
#
loop_
_entity.id
_entity.type
_entity.pdbx_description
1 polymer ?
#
loop_
_entity_poly.entity_id
_entity_poly.type
_entity_poly.pdbx_seq_one_letter_code
_entity_poly.pdbx_strand_id
1 'polypeptide(L)'
;RTAGRNFKERHMNIKYTNPAYQHRCYYKQEFAVDVVGRVSNGEVHSHDTIARRGIIIAKNPHLKMYRVRDVEKGWEAWIPFDDVSLGEKYKNE
;
A
#
# COMPACT_ATOMS: atom_id res chain seq x y z
N ARG A 1 -2.23 45.60 -13.54
CA ARG A 1 -3.07 44.80 -12.62
C ARG A 1 -2.62 43.35 -12.73
N THR A 2 -1.70 42.94 -11.86
CA THR A 2 -1.03 41.64 -11.91
C THR A 2 -1.91 40.60 -11.25
N ALA A 3 -2.60 39.78 -12.05
CA ALA A 3 -3.34 38.63 -11.53
C ALA A 3 -2.35 37.49 -11.25
N GLY A 4 -1.72 37.55 -10.08
CA GLY A 4 -0.95 36.43 -9.52
C GLY A 4 -1.90 35.28 -9.20
N ARG A 5 -2.07 34.36 -10.15
CA ARG A 5 -2.76 33.08 -9.92
C ARG A 5 -2.01 32.33 -8.83
N ASN A 6 -2.60 32.31 -7.64
CA ASN A 6 -2.18 31.51 -6.50
C ASN A 6 -2.40 30.04 -6.86
N PHE A 7 -1.42 29.43 -7.54
CA PHE A 7 -1.38 28.00 -7.78
C PHE A 7 -1.07 27.37 -6.41
N LYS A 8 -2.12 27.04 -5.65
CA LYS A 8 -2.02 26.22 -4.44
C LYS A 8 -1.35 24.92 -4.84
N GLU A 9 -0.04 24.86 -4.66
CA GLU A 9 0.75 23.66 -4.64
C GLU A 9 0.09 22.68 -3.67
N ARG A 10 -0.71 21.76 -4.21
CA ARG A 10 -1.23 20.62 -3.45
C ARG A 10 -0.05 19.70 -3.22
N HIS A 11 0.84 20.06 -2.29
CA HIS A 11 1.88 19.17 -1.80
C HIS A 11 1.18 17.93 -1.26
N MET A 12 1.24 16.84 -2.03
CA MET A 12 0.86 15.52 -1.55
C MET A 12 1.84 15.22 -0.41
N ASN A 13 1.37 15.38 0.83
CA ASN A 13 2.19 15.25 2.02
C ASN A 13 2.46 13.75 2.31
N ILE A 14 3.18 13.10 1.41
CA ILE A 14 3.56 11.69 1.51
C ILE A 14 4.65 11.61 2.57
N LYS A 15 4.35 10.96 3.69
CA LYS A 15 5.31 10.70 4.75
C LYS A 15 5.98 9.36 4.47
N TYR A 16 7.23 9.39 4.01
CA TYR A 16 8.04 8.20 3.83
C TYR A 16 8.44 7.60 5.18
N THR A 17 8.47 6.28 5.28
CA THR A 17 9.00 5.60 6.46
C THR A 17 10.53 5.58 6.40
N ASN A 18 11.18 5.69 7.57
CA ASN A 18 12.64 5.64 7.65
C ASN A 18 13.13 4.28 7.12
N PRO A 19 14.05 4.21 6.14
CA PRO A 19 14.55 2.94 5.59
C PRO A 19 15.18 2.02 6.66
N ALA A 20 15.67 2.58 7.77
CA ALA A 20 16.18 1.82 8.92
C ALA A 20 15.09 1.12 9.75
N TYR A 21 13.83 1.54 9.63
CA TYR A 21 12.69 0.99 10.36
C TYR A 21 11.56 0.67 9.40
N GLN A 22 11.47 -0.60 9.01
CA GLN A 22 10.40 -1.09 8.16
C GLN A 22 9.25 -1.58 9.04
N HIS A 23 8.02 -1.23 8.67
CA HIS A 23 6.83 -1.72 9.34
C HIS A 23 6.26 -2.87 8.53
N ARG A 24 6.27 -4.09 9.10
CA ARG A 24 5.51 -5.19 8.50
C ARG A 24 4.04 -4.86 8.66
N CYS A 25 3.28 -5.13 7.62
CA CYS A 25 1.85 -5.03 7.64
C CYS A 25 1.26 -6.24 6.94
N TYR A 26 0.02 -6.54 7.30
CA TYR A 26 -0.83 -7.42 6.54
C TYR A 26 -1.84 -6.53 5.84
N TYR A 27 -1.86 -6.57 4.52
CA TYR A 27 -2.81 -5.79 3.74
C TYR A 27 -3.79 -6.72 3.04
N LYS A 28 -5.05 -6.35 3.07
CA LYS A 28 -6.11 -7.03 2.35
C LYS A 28 -6.29 -6.33 1.02
N GLN A 29 -6.44 -7.12 -0.03
CA GLN A 29 -6.81 -6.59 -1.32
C GLN A 29 -7.61 -7.67 -2.04
N GLU A 30 -8.59 -7.23 -2.81
CA GLU A 30 -9.34 -8.13 -3.67
C GLU A 30 -8.42 -8.56 -4.81
N PHE A 31 -8.19 -9.86 -4.90
CA PHE A 31 -7.43 -10.45 -5.98
C PHE A 31 -8.32 -11.45 -6.73
N ALA A 32 -8.13 -11.48 -8.04
CA ALA A 32 -8.63 -12.57 -8.85
C ALA A 32 -7.94 -13.87 -8.42
N VAL A 33 -8.72 -14.85 -7.99
CA VAL A 33 -8.24 -16.18 -7.62
C VAL A 33 -8.61 -17.21 -8.67
N ASP A 34 -7.70 -18.16 -8.84
CA ASP A 34 -7.89 -19.36 -9.65
C ASP A 34 -8.73 -20.40 -8.90
N VAL A 35 -9.07 -21.52 -9.55
CA VAL A 35 -9.86 -22.62 -8.96
C VAL A 35 -9.23 -23.21 -7.69
N VAL A 36 -7.92 -23.01 -7.52
CA VAL A 36 -7.13 -23.49 -6.37
C VAL A 36 -6.96 -22.42 -5.27
N GLY A 37 -7.65 -21.28 -5.37
CA GLY A 37 -7.59 -20.19 -4.37
C GLY A 37 -6.24 -19.43 -4.34
N ARG A 38 -5.43 -19.58 -5.39
CA ARG A 38 -4.20 -18.79 -5.58
C ARG A 38 -4.51 -17.57 -6.43
N VAL A 39 -3.82 -16.46 -6.18
CA VAL A 39 -3.93 -15.27 -7.05
C VAL A 39 -3.52 -15.64 -8.47
N SER A 40 -4.49 -15.58 -9.38
CA SER A 40 -4.32 -15.89 -10.80
C SER A 40 -4.05 -14.62 -11.58
N ASN A 41 -3.18 -14.72 -12.59
CA ASN A 41 -2.91 -13.65 -13.54
C ASN A 41 -3.59 -13.92 -14.90
N GLY A 42 -4.45 -14.94 -14.96
CA GLY A 42 -5.06 -15.44 -16.19
C GLY A 42 -6.54 -15.74 -16.00
N GLU A 43 -6.90 -17.02 -15.84
CA GLU A 43 -8.30 -17.42 -15.64
C GLU A 43 -8.79 -17.02 -14.24
N VAL A 44 -9.75 -16.10 -14.23
CA VAL A 44 -10.37 -15.60 -13.00
C VAL A 44 -11.58 -16.47 -12.70
N HIS A 45 -11.48 -17.26 -11.64
CA HIS A 45 -12.58 -18.13 -11.21
C HIS A 45 -13.47 -17.42 -10.19
N SER A 46 -12.88 -16.64 -9.30
CA SER A 46 -13.60 -15.80 -8.32
C SER A 46 -12.72 -14.64 -7.88
N HIS A 47 -13.32 -13.64 -7.23
CA HIS A 47 -12.60 -12.58 -6.56
C HIS A 47 -12.65 -12.88 -5.06
N ASP A 48 -11.50 -12.97 -4.42
CA ASP A 48 -11.41 -13.24 -2.99
C ASP A 48 -10.51 -12.19 -2.31
N THR A 49 -10.84 -11.87 -1.06
CA THR A 49 -10.10 -10.89 -0.28
C THR A 49 -8.96 -11.59 0.45
N ILE A 50 -7.77 -11.54 -0.15
CA ILE A 50 -6.59 -12.21 0.41
C ILE A 50 -5.78 -11.22 1.23
N ALA A 51 -5.44 -11.62 2.46
CA ALA A 51 -4.49 -10.90 3.30
C ALA A 51 -3.05 -11.32 2.95
N ARG A 52 -2.22 -10.36 2.52
CA ARG A 52 -0.81 -10.58 2.16
C ARG A 52 0.15 -9.80 3.06
N ARG A 53 1.38 -10.29 3.15
CA ARG A 53 2.45 -9.65 3.91
C ARG A 53 3.12 -8.57 3.07
N GLY A 54 3.14 -7.36 3.59
CA GLY A 54 3.80 -6.22 2.96
C GLY A 54 4.62 -5.41 3.94
N ILE A 55 5.41 -4.51 3.40
CA ILE A 55 6.22 -3.54 4.14
C ILE A 55 5.72 -2.15 3.78
N ILE A 56 5.37 -1.35 4.78
CA ILE A 56 4.99 0.04 4.54
C ILE A 56 6.24 0.83 4.22
N ILE A 57 6.26 1.44 3.04
CA ILE A 57 7.35 2.29 2.54
C ILE A 57 6.97 3.78 2.61
N ALA A 58 5.68 4.09 2.55
CA ALA A 58 5.18 5.44 2.71
C ALA A 58 3.75 5.45 3.23
N LYS A 59 3.32 6.56 3.78
CA LYS A 59 1.92 6.80 4.14
C LYS A 59 1.45 8.13 3.58
N ASN A 60 0.24 8.15 3.04
CA ASN A 60 -0.43 9.35 2.59
C ASN A 60 -1.62 9.65 3.52
N PRO A 61 -1.45 10.54 4.52
CA PRO A 61 -2.50 10.85 5.48
C PRO A 61 -3.70 11.58 4.85
N HIS A 62 -3.52 12.24 3.70
CA HIS A 62 -4.61 12.95 3.02
C HIS A 62 -5.60 11.99 2.35
N LEU A 63 -5.08 10.97 1.68
CA LEU A 63 -5.87 9.94 1.01
C LEU A 63 -6.18 8.76 1.93
N LYS A 64 -5.68 8.76 3.17
CA LYS A 64 -5.77 7.64 4.12
C LYS A 64 -5.31 6.32 3.50
N MET A 65 -4.16 6.35 2.82
CA MET A 65 -3.58 5.20 2.13
C MET A 65 -2.13 4.95 2.56
N TYR A 66 -1.76 3.69 2.75
CA TYR A 66 -0.38 3.25 2.91
C TYR A 66 0.16 2.78 1.58
N ARG A 67 1.38 3.19 1.25
CA ARG A 67 2.15 2.57 0.18
C ARG A 67 2.85 1.35 0.77
N VAL A 68 2.42 0.18 0.34
CA VAL A 68 2.89 -1.11 0.81
C VAL A 68 3.68 -1.77 -0.31
N ARG A 69 4.86 -2.28 0.02
CA ARG A 69 5.67 -3.14 -0.83
C ARG A 69 5.44 -4.59 -0.41
N ASP A 70 4.87 -5.39 -1.30
CA ASP A 70 4.63 -6.80 -1.06
C ASP A 70 5.96 -7.55 -0.86
N VAL A 71 6.02 -8.44 0.14
CA VAL A 71 7.25 -9.16 0.49
C VAL A 71 7.52 -10.32 -0.47
N GLU A 72 6.47 -10.97 -1.00
CA GLU A 72 6.61 -12.18 -1.82
C GLU A 72 6.99 -11.85 -3.27
N LYS A 73 6.37 -10.83 -3.83
CA LYS A 73 6.47 -10.46 -5.25
C LYS A 73 7.21 -9.13 -5.45
N GLY A 74 7.41 -8.33 -4.40
CA GLY A 74 8.24 -7.13 -4.43
C GLY A 74 7.62 -5.89 -5.10
N TRP A 75 6.37 -5.97 -5.53
CA TRP A 75 5.60 -4.86 -6.13
C TRP A 75 5.10 -3.91 -5.06
N GLU A 76 4.79 -2.68 -5.47
CA GLU A 76 4.35 -1.61 -4.58
C GLU A 76 2.93 -1.20 -4.95
N ALA A 77 2.06 -1.09 -3.95
CA ALA A 77 0.67 -0.67 -4.13
C ALA A 77 0.23 0.29 -3.03
N TRP A 78 -0.73 1.16 -3.38
CA TRP A 78 -1.40 2.02 -2.42
C TRP A 78 -2.64 1.32 -1.90
N ILE A 79 -2.63 0.98 -0.62
CA ILE A 79 -3.73 0.28 0.05
C ILE A 79 -4.37 1.23 1.06
N PRO A 80 -5.70 1.34 1.11
CA PRO A 80 -6.38 2.16 2.12
C PRO A 80 -6.05 1.69 3.54
N PHE A 81 -6.09 2.61 4.49
CA PHE A 81 -5.76 2.33 5.90
C PHE A 81 -6.65 1.23 6.50
N ASP A 82 -7.91 1.15 6.08
CA ASP A 82 -8.89 0.19 6.59
C ASP A 82 -8.50 -1.26 6.27
N ASP A 83 -7.94 -1.47 5.07
CA ASP A 83 -7.47 -2.77 4.60
C ASP A 83 -6.06 -3.13 5.09
N VAL A 84 -5.37 -2.22 5.78
CA VAL A 84 -4.00 -2.44 6.27
C VAL A 84 -3.99 -2.66 7.78
N SER A 85 -3.69 -3.89 8.16
CA SER A 85 -3.35 -4.25 9.53
C SER A 85 -1.86 -4.01 9.77
N LEU A 86 -1.56 -2.97 10.56
CA LEU A 86 -0.20 -2.66 11.01
C LEU A 86 0.29 -3.77 11.94
N GLY A 87 1.36 -4.44 11.54
CA GLY A 87 2.05 -5.43 12.36
C GLY A 87 3.19 -4.82 13.16
N GLU A 88 4.06 -5.68 13.68
CA GLU A 88 5.23 -5.26 14.47
C GLU A 88 6.22 -4.44 13.64
N LYS A 89 6.76 -3.40 14.28
CA LYS A 89 7.86 -2.58 13.74
C LYS A 89 9.16 -3.35 13.93
N TYR A 90 9.92 -3.56 12.86
CA TYR A 90 11.25 -4.17 12.96
C TYR A 90 12.33 -3.19 12.51
N LYS A 91 13.47 -3.24 13.21
CA LYS A 91 14.67 -2.51 12.83
C LYS A 91 15.39 -3.35 11.77
N ASN A 92 15.69 -2.75 10.64
CA ASN A 92 16.53 -3.38 9.63
C ASN A 92 17.98 -3.18 10.11
N GLU A 93 18.55 -4.19 10.76
CA GLU A 93 19.94 -4.19 11.23
C GLU A 93 20.88 -4.78 10.17
#